data_AF-X0YWL5-F1
#
_entry.id   AF-X0YWL5-F1
#
_cell.length_a   1.000
_cell.length_b   1.000
_cell.length_c   1.000
_cell.angle_alpha   90.00
_cell.angle_beta   90.00
_cell.angle_gamma   90.00
#
_symmetry.space_group_name_H-M   'P 1'
#
loop_
_entity.id
_entity.type
_entity.pdbx_description
1 polymer ?
#
loop_
_entity_poly.entity_id
_entity_poly.type
_entity_poly.pdbx_seq_one_letter_code
_entity_poly.pdbx_strand_id
1 'polypeptide(L)'
;GVGRAPVPLEVSSPNWRVYFPGGTMLGFMLGVGLTFLIELLNDLVRTPRDVSRYLRIPLLGVIPDAAEDEQLGDINLYHVVRQAPYSIISESYRRFRINLKLSGSAESSKVLLVSSGVAEEGKTSVAVNLAATFIAEDKKVLLIDANFWRPSLHTIFPRPQEQGEDSGFAEGAQNRVSETGEPTGFGLSTLLSGLCGYHEIIRSGGIDGLSLIDAGLLPSNPAELLGGAQMKQLVKQ
;
A
#
# COMPACT_ATOMS: atom_id res chain seq x y z
N GLY A 1 -25.60 -6.45 86.21
CA GLY A 1 -25.94 -5.52 85.11
C GLY A 1 -24.70 -5.32 84.28
N VAL A 2 -24.76 -5.65 82.99
CA VAL A 2 -23.62 -5.50 82.06
C VAL A 2 -23.36 -4.01 81.88
N GLY A 3 -22.15 -3.56 82.24
CA GLY A 3 -21.74 -2.16 82.13
C GLY A 3 -21.73 -1.69 80.68
N ARG A 4 -22.28 -0.50 80.41
CA ARG A 4 -22.33 0.10 79.08
C ARG A 4 -20.90 0.34 78.56
N ALA A 5 -20.67 0.01 77.29
CA ALA A 5 -19.40 0.28 76.62
C ALA A 5 -19.09 1.79 76.64
N PRO A 6 -17.82 2.19 76.87
CA PRO A 6 -17.44 3.59 76.84
C PRO A 6 -17.62 4.15 75.43
N VAL A 7 -18.15 5.38 75.36
CA VAL A 7 -18.30 6.10 74.10
C VAL A 7 -16.91 6.44 73.53
N PRO A 8 -16.64 6.16 72.25
CA PRO A 8 -15.33 6.43 71.66
C PRO A 8 -15.03 7.93 71.68
N LEU A 9 -13.87 8.30 72.24
CA LEU A 9 -13.46 9.69 72.48
C LEU A 9 -12.85 10.38 71.25
N GLU A 10 -12.52 9.62 70.20
CA GLU A 10 -11.98 10.16 68.96
C GLU A 10 -12.69 9.57 67.75
N VAL A 11 -13.08 10.44 66.83
CA VAL A 11 -13.59 10.03 65.52
C VAL A 11 -12.38 9.60 64.70
N SER A 12 -12.22 8.29 64.49
CA SER A 12 -11.21 7.74 63.56
C SER A 12 -11.62 8.13 62.14
N SER A 13 -11.28 9.35 61.74
CA SER A 13 -11.49 9.87 60.40
C SER A 13 -10.21 9.68 59.59
N PRO A 14 -10.31 9.42 58.27
CA PRO A 14 -9.13 9.22 57.44
C PRO A 14 -8.24 10.46 57.51
N ASN A 15 -6.95 10.28 57.81
CA ASN A 15 -5.95 11.34 57.74
C ASN A 15 -5.75 11.78 56.29
N TRP A 16 -6.65 12.63 55.79
CA TRP A 16 -6.69 13.05 54.38
C TRP A 16 -5.37 13.64 53.90
N ARG A 17 -4.59 14.25 54.81
CA ARG A 17 -3.23 14.75 54.56
C ARG A 17 -2.21 13.65 54.18
N VAL A 18 -2.43 12.41 54.60
CA VAL A 18 -1.56 11.26 54.32
C VAL A 18 -2.08 10.49 53.10
N TYR A 19 -3.38 10.26 53.02
CA TYR A 19 -3.97 9.49 51.92
C TYR A 19 -4.00 10.25 50.60
N PHE A 20 -4.14 11.58 50.62
CA PHE A 20 -4.21 12.38 49.39
C PHE A 20 -2.89 12.39 48.60
N PRO A 21 -1.71 12.68 49.20
CA PRO A 21 -0.43 12.58 48.49
C PRO A 21 -0.08 11.14 48.11
N GLY A 22 -0.36 10.18 49.00
CA GLY A 22 -0.09 8.77 48.72
C GLY A 22 -0.89 8.23 47.54
N GLY A 23 -2.18 8.55 47.48
CA GLY A 23 -3.07 8.15 46.38
C GLY A 23 -2.69 8.78 45.05
N THR A 24 -2.32 10.07 45.04
CA THR A 24 -1.88 10.76 43.82
C THR A 24 -0.56 10.20 43.29
N MET A 25 0.41 9.94 44.17
CA MET A 25 1.70 9.37 43.78
C MET A 25 1.55 7.94 43.24
N LEU A 26 0.71 7.12 43.89
CA LEU A 26 0.40 5.77 43.43
C LEU A 26 -0.34 5.78 42.08
N GLY A 27 -1.34 6.67 41.92
CA GLY A 27 -2.07 6.84 40.67
C GLY A 27 -1.16 7.27 39.52
N PHE A 28 -0.21 8.17 39.77
CA PHE A 28 0.77 8.60 38.77
C PHE A 28 1.72 7.46 38.38
N MET A 29 2.24 6.69 39.35
CA MET A 29 3.07 5.52 39.08
C MET A 29 2.32 4.46 38.26
N LEU A 30 1.07 4.18 38.62
CA LEU A 30 0.23 3.23 37.89
C LEU A 30 -0.11 3.74 36.48
N GLY A 31 -0.36 5.03 36.32
CA GLY A 31 -0.62 5.64 35.02
C GLY A 31 0.59 5.52 34.09
N VAL A 32 1.77 5.97 34.54
CA VAL A 32 3.01 5.84 33.78
C VAL A 32 3.33 4.37 33.51
N GLY A 33 3.20 3.51 34.52
CA GLY A 33 3.40 2.08 34.37
C GLY A 33 2.45 1.43 33.38
N LEU A 34 1.18 1.85 33.34
CA LEU A 34 0.19 1.38 32.39
C LEU A 34 0.46 1.90 30.98
N THR A 35 0.90 3.16 30.81
CA THR A 35 1.37 3.67 29.52
C THR A 35 2.54 2.85 28.99
N PHE A 36 3.56 2.59 29.81
CA PHE A 36 4.66 1.70 29.44
C PHE A 36 4.19 0.26 29.18
N LEU A 37 3.26 -0.27 29.96
CA LEU A 37 2.73 -1.62 29.75
C LEU A 37 1.94 -1.72 28.45
N ILE A 38 1.11 -0.73 28.13
CA ILE A 38 0.40 -0.65 26.86
C ILE A 38 1.41 -0.54 25.73
N GLU A 39 2.42 0.33 25.84
CA GLU A 39 3.48 0.45 24.84
C GLU A 39 4.25 -0.87 24.65
N LEU A 40 4.55 -1.59 25.73
CA LEU A 40 5.21 -2.90 25.71
C LEU A 40 4.31 -4.02 25.16
N LEU A 41 2.99 -3.92 25.32
CA LEU A 41 2.01 -4.84 24.74
C LEU A 41 1.68 -4.50 23.29
N ASN A 42 1.96 -3.26 22.88
CA ASN A 42 1.61 -2.71 21.58
C ASN A 42 2.86 -2.60 20.70
N ASP A 43 3.65 -3.67 20.65
CA ASP A 43 4.70 -3.80 19.65
C ASP A 43 4.08 -4.36 18.37
N LEU A 44 3.40 -3.49 17.60
CA LEU A 44 3.05 -3.78 16.20
C LEU A 44 4.31 -3.73 15.31
N VAL A 45 5.45 -4.20 15.82
CA VAL A 45 6.70 -4.33 15.09
C VAL A 45 6.93 -5.81 14.87
N ARG A 46 6.43 -6.30 13.72
CA ARG A 46 7.06 -7.44 13.08
C ARG A 46 8.42 -6.96 12.62
N THR A 47 9.48 -7.20 13.37
CA THR A 47 10.81 -6.83 12.87
C THR A 47 11.00 -7.53 11.52
N PRO A 48 11.63 -6.87 10.52
CA PRO A 48 11.82 -7.47 9.19
C PRO A 48 12.55 -8.82 9.26
N ARG A 49 13.35 -9.04 10.32
CA ARG A 49 14.05 -10.29 10.62
C ARG A 49 13.09 -11.43 10.97
N ASP A 50 12.01 -11.15 11.70
CA ASP A 50 11.01 -12.16 12.07
C ASP A 50 10.27 -12.67 10.83
N VAL A 51 9.93 -11.79 9.90
CA VAL A 51 9.25 -12.15 8.65
C VAL A 51 10.05 -13.21 7.86
N SER A 52 11.36 -13.01 7.70
CA SER A 52 12.24 -13.96 7.01
C SER A 52 12.34 -15.32 7.73
N ARG A 53 12.27 -15.31 9.08
CA ARG A 53 12.44 -16.50 9.92
C ARG A 53 11.19 -17.38 9.93
N TYR A 54 10.00 -16.77 9.89
CA TYR A 54 8.73 -17.50 9.87
C TYR A 54 8.30 -17.94 8.47
N LEU A 55 8.51 -17.12 7.44
CA LEU A 55 7.98 -17.39 6.10
C LEU A 55 8.93 -18.17 5.18
N ARG A 56 10.19 -18.40 5.57
CA ARG A 56 11.22 -19.09 4.76
C ARG A 56 11.36 -18.57 3.31
N ILE A 57 10.97 -17.31 3.08
CA ILE A 57 11.09 -16.62 1.80
C ILE A 57 12.10 -15.47 1.94
N PRO A 58 12.84 -15.13 0.87
CA PRO A 58 13.79 -14.02 0.91
C PRO A 58 13.05 -12.70 1.14
N LEU A 59 13.48 -11.92 2.13
CA LEU A 59 13.03 -10.55 2.31
C LEU A 59 13.63 -9.68 1.20
N LEU A 60 12.80 -9.24 0.25
CA LEU A 60 13.28 -8.47 -0.89
C LEU A 60 13.52 -7.00 -0.53
N GLY A 61 12.79 -6.44 0.43
CA GLY A 61 12.97 -5.06 0.87
C GLY A 61 12.01 -4.67 1.98
N VAL A 62 12.29 -3.52 2.59
CA VAL A 62 11.42 -2.84 3.56
C VAL A 62 11.26 -1.41 3.06
N ILE A 63 10.01 -0.98 2.90
CA ILE A 63 9.70 0.41 2.53
C ILE A 63 9.31 1.13 3.82
N PRO A 64 10.05 2.17 4.25
CA PRO A 64 9.72 2.92 5.46
C PRO A 64 8.47 3.78 5.26
N ASP A 65 7.89 4.25 6.37
CA ASP A 65 6.77 5.19 6.33
C ASP A 65 7.23 6.54 5.75
N ALA A 66 6.33 7.20 5.02
CA ALA A 66 6.61 8.51 4.44
C ALA A 66 6.86 9.59 5.50
N ALA A 67 6.29 9.45 6.69
CA ALA A 67 6.54 10.38 7.79
C ALA A 67 7.99 10.37 8.28
N GLU A 68 8.76 9.31 7.99
CA GLU A 68 10.16 9.17 8.42
C GLU A 68 11.16 9.86 7.49
N ASP A 69 10.71 10.43 6.37
CA ASP A 69 11.58 11.00 5.35
C ASP A 69 11.18 12.45 5.04
N GLU A 70 11.90 13.38 5.67
CA GLU A 70 11.70 14.83 5.54
C GLU A 70 11.81 15.34 4.09
N GLN A 71 12.43 14.59 3.19
CA GLN A 71 12.58 14.97 1.78
C GLN A 71 11.29 14.78 0.97
N LEU A 72 10.27 14.13 1.52
CA LEU A 72 9.05 13.79 0.80
C LEU A 72 8.04 14.93 0.67
N GLY A 73 8.03 15.93 1.55
CA GLY A 73 7.09 17.05 1.46
C GLY A 73 5.65 16.61 1.15
N ASP A 74 5.07 17.15 0.07
CA ASP A 74 3.72 16.81 -0.44
C ASP A 74 3.78 15.96 -1.72
N ILE A 75 4.80 15.11 -1.84
CA ILE A 75 5.03 14.28 -3.03
C ILE A 75 4.04 13.11 -3.04
N ASN A 76 3.46 12.86 -4.21
CA ASN A 76 2.61 11.70 -4.40
C ASN A 76 3.45 10.41 -4.29
N LEU A 77 3.17 9.58 -3.28
CA LEU A 77 3.92 8.36 -2.99
C LEU A 77 3.91 7.33 -4.13
N TYR A 78 2.96 7.39 -5.07
CA TYR A 78 3.00 6.55 -6.28
C TYR A 78 4.16 6.91 -7.21
N HIS A 79 4.71 8.12 -7.12
CA HIS A 79 5.73 8.64 -8.02
C HIS A 79 7.05 9.00 -7.32
N VAL A 80 7.23 8.57 -6.05
CA VAL A 80 8.37 8.96 -5.20
C VAL A 80 9.72 8.64 -5.83
N VAL A 81 9.89 7.48 -6.49
CA VAL A 81 11.15 7.11 -7.13
C VAL A 81 11.60 8.13 -8.19
N ARG A 82 10.63 8.76 -8.87
CA ARG A 82 10.90 9.76 -9.92
C ARG A 82 10.96 11.18 -9.36
N GLN A 83 10.08 11.51 -8.42
CA GLN A 83 9.92 12.88 -7.90
C GLN A 83 10.90 13.20 -6.78
N ALA A 84 11.30 12.21 -5.97
CA ALA A 84 12.30 12.34 -4.91
C ALA A 84 13.38 11.24 -5.04
N PRO A 85 14.19 11.25 -6.12
CA PRO A 85 15.12 10.16 -6.42
C PRO A 85 16.19 9.95 -5.33
N TYR A 86 16.51 10.97 -4.53
CA TYR A 86 17.51 10.90 -3.46
C TYR A 86 16.94 10.51 -2.08
N SER A 87 15.63 10.29 -1.99
CA SER A 87 14.95 9.95 -0.73
C SER A 87 15.29 8.54 -0.23
N ILE A 88 15.06 8.30 1.05
CA ILE A 88 15.26 7.00 1.71
C ILE A 88 14.29 5.97 1.13
N ILE A 89 13.05 6.38 0.82
CA ILE A 89 12.07 5.52 0.15
C ILE A 89 12.56 5.11 -1.24
N SER A 90 13.10 6.05 -2.02
CA SER A 90 13.64 5.76 -3.36
C SER A 90 14.82 4.80 -3.31
N GLU A 91 15.71 4.95 -2.33
CA GLU A 91 16.81 4.01 -2.12
C GLU A 91 16.32 2.62 -1.68
N SER A 92 15.29 2.56 -0.84
CA SER A 92 14.64 1.32 -0.44
C SER A 92 14.07 0.55 -1.65
N TYR A 93 13.44 1.24 -2.60
CA TYR A 93 12.98 0.63 -3.86
C TYR A 93 14.13 0.16 -4.76
N ARG A 94 15.24 0.90 -4.85
CA ARG A 94 16.43 0.46 -5.61
C ARG A 94 17.04 -0.81 -5.01
N ARG A 95 17.14 -0.88 -3.68
CA ARG A 95 17.60 -2.08 -2.97
C ARG A 95 16.65 -3.26 -3.18
N PHE A 96 15.34 -3.01 -3.16
CA PHE A 96 14.34 -4.02 -3.53
C PHE A 96 14.64 -4.58 -4.93
N ARG A 97 14.74 -3.74 -5.95
CA ARG A 97 15.06 -4.16 -7.33
C ARG A 97 16.32 -5.04 -7.39
N ILE A 98 17.39 -4.64 -6.69
CA ILE A 98 18.64 -5.41 -6.64
C ILE A 98 18.42 -6.78 -6.00
N ASN A 99 17.77 -6.85 -4.84
CA ASN A 99 17.48 -8.12 -4.17
C ASN A 99 16.58 -9.03 -5.01
N LEU A 100 15.62 -8.46 -5.73
CA LEU A 100 14.79 -9.21 -6.67
C LEU A 100 15.66 -9.85 -7.77
N LYS A 101 16.58 -9.10 -8.39
CA LYS A 101 17.53 -9.63 -9.38
C LYS A 101 18.40 -10.75 -8.82
N LEU A 102 18.91 -10.56 -7.59
CA LEU A 102 19.79 -11.52 -6.91
C LEU A 102 19.06 -12.77 -6.41
N SER A 103 17.75 -12.72 -6.22
CA SER A 103 16.94 -13.88 -5.75
C SER A 103 16.90 -15.05 -6.76
N GLY A 104 17.60 -14.95 -7.89
CA GLY A 104 17.81 -16.02 -8.86
C GLY A 104 16.61 -16.29 -9.79
N SER A 105 15.43 -15.76 -9.49
CA SER A 105 14.21 -15.95 -10.29
C SER A 105 13.98 -14.83 -11.33
N ALA A 106 14.64 -13.68 -11.18
CA ALA A 106 14.32 -12.47 -11.96
C ALA A 106 15.19 -12.25 -13.22
N GLU A 107 16.37 -12.87 -13.35
CA GLU A 107 17.10 -12.82 -14.64
C GLU A 107 16.40 -13.63 -15.75
N SER A 108 15.57 -14.61 -15.38
CA SER A 108 14.80 -15.44 -16.32
C SER A 108 13.31 -15.07 -16.40
N SER A 109 12.75 -14.38 -15.41
CA SER A 109 11.32 -14.03 -15.37
C SER A 109 11.07 -12.60 -15.85
N LYS A 110 10.51 -12.46 -17.06
CA LYS A 110 10.08 -11.18 -17.62
C LYS A 110 8.79 -10.62 -16.97
N VAL A 111 8.13 -11.41 -16.13
CA VAL A 111 6.83 -11.08 -15.53
C VAL A 111 6.89 -11.19 -14.01
N LEU A 112 6.46 -10.14 -13.33
CA LEU A 112 6.39 -10.04 -11.87
C LEU A 112 4.95 -9.80 -11.44
N LEU A 113 4.42 -10.66 -10.57
CA LEU A 113 3.13 -10.45 -9.91
C LEU A 113 3.36 -9.80 -8.54
N VAL A 114 2.65 -8.70 -8.27
CA VAL A 114 2.64 -8.03 -6.95
C VAL A 114 1.29 -8.29 -6.30
N SER A 115 1.28 -8.92 -5.12
CA SER A 115 0.07 -9.27 -4.37
C SER A 115 0.28 -9.19 -2.85
N SER A 116 -0.82 -9.25 -2.10
CA SER A 116 -0.94 -9.11 -0.64
C SER A 116 -1.95 -10.10 -0.07
N GLY A 117 -1.87 -10.30 1.25
CA GLY A 117 -2.95 -10.92 2.02
C GLY A 117 -4.13 -9.99 2.36
N VAL A 118 -3.93 -8.66 2.44
CA VAL A 118 -4.96 -7.70 2.88
C VAL A 118 -5.10 -6.52 1.91
N ALA A 119 -6.27 -5.89 1.86
CA ALA A 119 -6.48 -4.64 1.12
C ALA A 119 -5.58 -3.51 1.69
N GLU A 120 -5.26 -2.51 0.87
CA GLU A 120 -4.56 -1.27 1.29
C GLU A 120 -3.10 -1.42 1.81
N GLU A 121 -2.49 -2.60 1.77
CA GLU A 121 -1.06 -2.82 2.09
C GLU A 121 -0.04 -2.25 1.06
N GLY A 122 -0.42 -1.28 0.23
CA GLY A 122 0.54 -0.62 -0.68
C GLY A 122 0.98 -1.39 -1.93
N LYS A 123 0.31 -2.49 -2.31
CA LYS A 123 0.59 -3.27 -3.56
C LYS A 123 0.81 -2.42 -4.80
N THR A 124 -0.13 -1.50 -5.07
CA THR A 124 -0.05 -0.62 -6.23
C THR A 124 1.14 0.32 -6.12
N SER A 125 1.38 0.91 -4.95
CA SER A 125 2.53 1.78 -4.69
C SER A 125 3.85 1.04 -4.92
N VAL A 126 3.94 -0.21 -4.45
CA VAL A 126 5.10 -1.07 -4.67
C VAL A 126 5.28 -1.37 -6.16
N ALA A 127 4.23 -1.78 -6.86
CA ALA A 127 4.30 -2.12 -8.28
C ALA A 127 4.74 -0.92 -9.14
N VAL A 128 4.14 0.26 -8.91
CA VAL A 128 4.44 1.48 -9.66
C VAL A 128 5.87 1.98 -9.40
N ASN A 129 6.28 2.07 -8.14
CA ASN A 129 7.62 2.56 -7.81
C ASN A 129 8.71 1.56 -8.21
N LEU A 130 8.47 0.26 -8.03
CA LEU A 130 9.41 -0.76 -8.51
C LEU A 130 9.55 -0.69 -10.04
N ALA A 131 8.45 -0.53 -10.79
CA ALA A 131 8.49 -0.28 -12.23
C ALA A 131 9.34 0.96 -12.58
N ALA A 132 9.16 2.07 -11.86
CA ALA A 132 9.96 3.28 -12.04
C ALA A 132 11.47 3.03 -11.84
N THR A 133 11.85 2.15 -10.90
CA THR A 133 13.28 1.78 -10.75
C THR A 133 13.82 1.01 -11.95
N PHE A 134 13.02 0.17 -12.62
CA PHE A 134 13.47 -0.52 -13.83
C PHE A 134 13.58 0.43 -15.02
N ILE A 135 12.63 1.36 -15.15
CA ILE A 135 12.67 2.41 -16.18
C ILE A 135 13.92 3.28 -16.04
N ALA A 136 14.32 3.62 -14.81
CA ALA A 136 15.55 4.36 -14.55
C ALA A 136 16.84 3.61 -14.93
N GLU A 137 16.78 2.30 -15.22
CA GLU A 137 17.86 1.50 -15.81
C GLU A 137 17.61 1.22 -17.31
N ASP A 138 16.89 2.11 -17.98
CA ASP A 138 16.55 2.05 -19.41
C ASP A 138 15.81 0.75 -19.82
N LYS A 139 15.03 0.17 -18.90
CA LYS A 139 14.15 -0.96 -19.20
C LYS A 139 12.79 -0.48 -19.65
N LYS A 140 12.26 -1.12 -20.70
CA LYS A 140 10.85 -0.99 -21.07
C LYS A 140 10.01 -1.81 -20.10
N VAL A 141 9.02 -1.18 -19.48
CA VAL A 141 8.15 -1.80 -18.50
C VAL A 141 6.70 -1.67 -18.93
N LEU A 142 5.97 -2.78 -18.89
CA LEU A 142 4.53 -2.82 -19.04
C LEU A 142 3.90 -3.09 -17.67
N LEU A 143 3.10 -2.14 -17.18
CA LEU A 143 2.35 -2.29 -15.95
C LEU A 143 0.90 -2.69 -16.27
N ILE A 144 0.42 -3.76 -15.66
CA ILE A 144 -0.91 -4.34 -15.92
C ILE A 144 -1.74 -4.24 -14.64
N ASP A 145 -2.88 -3.53 -14.69
CA ASP A 145 -3.83 -3.50 -13.59
C ASP A 145 -4.72 -4.74 -13.62
N ALA A 146 -4.31 -5.78 -12.90
CA ALA A 146 -5.11 -6.99 -12.71
C ALA A 146 -6.04 -6.91 -11.47
N ASN A 147 -6.19 -5.73 -10.85
CA ASN A 147 -7.10 -5.54 -9.73
C ASN A 147 -8.47 -5.08 -10.23
N PHE A 148 -9.31 -6.04 -10.61
CA PHE A 148 -10.67 -5.75 -11.05
C PHE A 148 -11.59 -5.20 -9.94
N TRP A 149 -11.23 -5.29 -8.65
CA TRP A 149 -12.11 -4.80 -7.57
C TRP A 149 -11.93 -3.31 -7.27
N ARG A 150 -10.68 -2.84 -7.29
CA ARG A 150 -10.32 -1.44 -7.04
C ARG A 150 -9.21 -1.02 -8.01
N PRO A 151 -9.51 -0.91 -9.31
CA PRO A 151 -8.53 -0.50 -10.32
C PRO A 151 -8.09 0.94 -10.05
N SER A 152 -6.80 1.21 -10.21
CA SER A 152 -6.18 2.48 -9.79
C SER A 152 -5.16 3.05 -10.75
N LEU A 153 -4.66 2.27 -11.72
CA LEU A 153 -3.64 2.78 -12.66
C LEU A 153 -4.14 3.95 -13.52
N HIS A 154 -5.41 3.95 -13.91
CA HIS A 154 -6.01 5.07 -14.66
C HIS A 154 -5.99 6.38 -13.87
N THR A 155 -6.18 6.33 -12.54
CA THR A 155 -6.12 7.50 -11.67
C THR A 155 -4.69 7.96 -11.41
N ILE A 156 -3.76 7.01 -11.25
CA ILE A 156 -2.33 7.30 -10.99
C ILE A 156 -1.65 7.87 -12.23
N PHE A 157 -2.07 7.40 -13.41
CA PHE A 157 -1.58 7.80 -14.73
C PHE A 157 -2.74 8.26 -15.61
N PRO A 158 -3.28 9.47 -15.36
CA PRO A 158 -4.41 10.00 -16.11
C PRO A 158 -4.04 10.17 -17.58
N ARG A 159 -5.04 10.08 -18.47
CA ARG A 159 -4.81 10.32 -19.90
C ARG A 159 -4.61 11.83 -20.12
N PRO A 160 -3.78 12.25 -21.09
CA PRO A 160 -3.57 13.67 -21.38
C PRO A 160 -4.87 14.45 -21.67
N GLN A 161 -5.91 13.80 -22.20
CA GLN A 161 -7.23 14.42 -22.44
C GLN A 161 -8.06 14.63 -21.16
N GLU A 162 -7.80 13.92 -20.06
CA GLU A 162 -8.56 14.06 -18.80
C GLU A 162 -8.07 15.21 -17.91
N GLN A 163 -6.97 15.87 -18.27
CA GLN A 163 -6.40 16.99 -17.51
C GLN A 163 -6.97 18.37 -17.91
N GLY A 164 -7.92 18.42 -18.86
CA GLY A 164 -8.40 19.67 -19.48
C GLY A 164 -9.77 20.19 -19.06
N GLU A 165 -10.58 19.45 -18.30
CA GLU A 165 -11.93 19.89 -17.94
C GLU A 165 -12.15 19.78 -16.43
N ASP A 166 -12.66 20.88 -15.85
CA ASP A 166 -12.92 21.10 -14.43
C ASP A 166 -13.38 19.83 -13.69
N SER A 167 -12.71 19.58 -12.57
CA SER A 167 -12.96 18.52 -11.60
C SER A 167 -14.36 18.62 -10.98
N GLY A 168 -15.37 18.15 -11.70
CA GLY A 168 -16.70 17.84 -11.19
C GLY A 168 -16.82 16.34 -10.92
N PHE A 169 -16.82 15.97 -9.64
CA PHE A 169 -17.29 14.73 -9.04
C PHE A 169 -17.41 13.46 -9.93
N ALA A 170 -16.59 12.49 -9.53
CA ALA A 170 -16.65 11.09 -9.91
C ALA A 170 -18.06 10.49 -9.81
N GLU A 171 -18.68 10.19 -10.95
CA GLU A 171 -19.64 9.09 -11.17
C GLU A 171 -20.06 9.13 -12.65
N GLY A 172 -19.44 8.32 -13.51
CA GLY A 172 -19.92 8.18 -14.91
C GLY A 172 -18.87 7.96 -16.01
N ALA A 173 -17.59 7.81 -15.68
CA ALA A 173 -16.51 7.66 -16.68
C ALA A 173 -16.52 6.33 -17.48
N GLN A 174 -17.51 5.46 -17.30
CA GLN A 174 -17.54 4.13 -17.92
C GLN A 174 -18.13 4.10 -19.34
N ASN A 175 -18.62 5.22 -19.88
CA ASN A 175 -19.38 5.21 -21.13
C ASN A 175 -19.22 6.47 -22.01
N ARG A 176 -17.99 6.99 -22.15
CA ARG A 176 -17.71 8.15 -23.03
C ARG A 176 -16.77 7.79 -24.16
N VAL A 177 -17.29 7.38 -25.31
CA VAL A 177 -16.51 7.34 -26.57
C VAL A 177 -15.75 8.67 -26.71
N SER A 178 -14.42 8.65 -26.68
CA SER A 178 -13.61 9.84 -26.91
C SER A 178 -13.90 10.36 -28.33
N GLU A 179 -13.94 11.68 -28.50
CA GLU A 179 -14.11 12.34 -29.81
C GLU A 179 -13.01 11.97 -30.84
N THR A 180 -11.94 11.32 -30.38
CA THR A 180 -10.86 10.74 -31.21
C THR A 180 -11.16 9.34 -31.76
N GLY A 181 -12.33 8.76 -31.49
CA GLY A 181 -12.70 7.43 -31.97
C GLY A 181 -12.00 6.27 -31.25
N GLU A 182 -11.24 6.56 -30.18
CA GLU A 182 -10.67 5.54 -29.31
C GLU A 182 -11.65 5.19 -28.18
N PRO A 183 -12.06 3.92 -28.07
CA PRO A 183 -13.11 3.57 -27.16
C PRO A 183 -12.67 3.54 -25.68
N THR A 184 -13.38 4.30 -24.85
CA THR A 184 -13.26 4.22 -23.38
C THR A 184 -13.92 2.95 -22.87
N GLY A 185 -13.15 2.07 -22.25
CA GLY A 185 -13.65 0.79 -21.72
C GLY A 185 -12.78 -0.41 -22.11
N PHE A 186 -11.92 -0.25 -23.10
CA PHE A 186 -10.94 -1.27 -23.46
C PHE A 186 -9.80 -1.32 -22.43
N GLY A 187 -9.49 -2.54 -21.98
CA GLY A 187 -8.48 -2.83 -20.98
C GLY A 187 -8.26 -4.34 -20.85
N LEU A 188 -7.72 -4.76 -19.72
CA LEU A 188 -7.42 -6.16 -19.47
C LEU A 188 -8.68 -7.04 -19.58
N SER A 189 -9.82 -6.62 -19.02
CA SER A 189 -11.04 -7.41 -19.04
C SER A 189 -11.58 -7.67 -20.45
N THR A 190 -11.52 -6.67 -21.34
CA THR A 190 -11.97 -6.80 -22.73
C THR A 190 -11.04 -7.69 -23.55
N LEU A 191 -9.72 -7.64 -23.28
CA LEU A 191 -8.75 -8.54 -23.92
C LEU A 191 -8.98 -9.98 -23.46
N LEU A 192 -9.12 -10.20 -22.15
CA LEU A 192 -9.32 -11.54 -21.59
C LEU A 192 -10.66 -12.15 -22.04
N SER A 193 -11.64 -11.32 -22.37
CA SER A 193 -12.93 -11.74 -22.95
C SER A 193 -12.87 -11.99 -24.47
N GLY A 194 -11.73 -11.74 -25.12
CA GLY A 194 -11.55 -11.93 -26.57
C GLY A 194 -12.20 -10.86 -27.44
N LEU A 195 -12.56 -9.70 -26.87
CA LEU A 195 -13.25 -8.62 -27.56
C LEU A 195 -12.30 -7.64 -28.28
N CYS A 196 -10.99 -7.71 -28.00
CA CYS A 196 -9.97 -6.84 -28.58
C CYS A 196 -8.62 -7.54 -28.66
N GLY A 197 -7.72 -6.99 -29.47
CA GLY A 197 -6.32 -7.41 -29.57
C GLY A 197 -5.43 -6.75 -28.51
N TYR A 198 -4.26 -7.35 -28.27
CA TYR A 198 -3.26 -6.85 -27.31
C TYR A 198 -2.83 -5.40 -27.59
N HIS A 199 -2.63 -5.04 -28.87
CA HIS A 199 -2.18 -3.69 -29.25
C HIS A 199 -3.20 -2.59 -28.98
N GLU A 200 -4.47 -2.93 -28.82
CA GLU A 200 -5.57 -1.96 -28.66
C GLU A 200 -5.75 -1.50 -27.20
N ILE A 201 -5.18 -2.25 -26.24
CA ILE A 201 -5.36 -1.98 -24.81
C ILE A 201 -4.12 -1.38 -24.15
N ILE A 202 -3.00 -1.29 -24.88
CA ILE A 202 -1.74 -0.73 -24.37
C ILE A 202 -1.74 0.76 -24.61
N ARG A 203 -1.54 1.54 -23.56
CA ARG A 203 -1.36 2.98 -23.65
C ARG A 203 -0.04 3.43 -23.04
N SER A 204 0.39 4.62 -23.42
CA SER A 204 1.53 5.28 -22.76
C SER A 204 1.16 5.67 -21.33
N GLY A 205 2.11 5.48 -20.40
CA GLY A 205 1.99 5.98 -19.02
C GLY A 205 2.42 7.44 -18.85
N GLY A 206 2.70 8.17 -19.93
CA GLY A 206 3.24 9.54 -19.88
C GLY A 206 4.70 9.61 -19.44
N ILE A 207 5.35 8.45 -19.31
CA ILE A 207 6.73 8.28 -18.89
C ILE A 207 7.43 7.49 -19.98
N ASP A 208 8.59 7.97 -20.43
CA ASP A 208 9.39 7.21 -21.40
C ASP A 208 9.79 5.83 -20.83
N GLY A 209 9.64 4.80 -21.64
CA GLY A 209 9.81 3.41 -21.24
C GLY A 209 8.66 2.77 -20.44
N LEU A 210 7.59 3.50 -20.10
CA LEU A 210 6.41 2.97 -19.39
C LEU A 210 5.19 2.83 -20.30
N SER A 211 4.72 1.60 -20.44
CA SER A 211 3.42 1.27 -21.02
C SER A 211 2.48 0.74 -19.95
N LEU A 212 1.18 0.94 -20.14
CA LEU A 212 0.13 0.55 -19.20
C LEU A 212 -0.96 -0.26 -19.90
N ILE A 213 -1.51 -1.23 -19.17
CA ILE A 213 -2.80 -1.86 -19.44
C ILE A 213 -3.68 -1.59 -18.22
N ASP A 214 -4.75 -0.81 -18.41
CA ASP A 214 -5.76 -0.62 -17.37
C ASP A 214 -6.63 -1.88 -17.21
N ALA A 215 -7.32 -2.01 -16.09
CA ALA A 215 -8.23 -3.13 -15.87
C ALA A 215 -9.36 -3.18 -16.91
N GLY A 216 -9.80 -2.01 -17.41
CA GLY A 216 -10.97 -1.90 -18.28
C GLY A 216 -12.29 -2.01 -17.51
N LEU A 217 -13.36 -2.39 -18.22
CA LEU A 217 -14.67 -2.59 -17.59
C LEU A 217 -14.62 -3.69 -16.52
N LEU A 218 -15.25 -3.47 -15.37
CA LEU A 218 -15.32 -4.46 -14.31
C LEU A 218 -16.07 -5.71 -14.80
N PRO A 219 -15.40 -6.87 -14.89
CA PRO A 219 -16.07 -8.09 -15.33
C PRO A 219 -16.94 -8.68 -14.21
N SER A 220 -17.99 -9.41 -14.60
CA SER A 220 -18.84 -10.15 -13.65
C SER A 220 -18.14 -11.37 -13.04
N ASN A 221 -17.12 -11.92 -13.72
CA ASN A 221 -16.34 -13.10 -13.33
C ASN A 221 -14.80 -12.87 -13.33
N PRO A 222 -14.27 -11.97 -12.46
CA PRO A 222 -12.84 -11.61 -12.44
C PRO A 222 -11.85 -12.79 -12.36
N ALA A 223 -12.11 -13.74 -11.45
CA ALA A 223 -11.19 -14.85 -11.18
C ALA A 223 -11.07 -15.83 -12.36
N GLU A 224 -12.18 -16.05 -13.08
CA GLU A 224 -12.21 -16.93 -14.25
C GLU A 224 -11.40 -16.33 -15.41
N LEU A 225 -11.54 -15.02 -15.64
CA LEU A 225 -10.77 -14.31 -16.67
C LEU A 225 -9.26 -14.37 -16.38
N LEU A 226 -8.84 -14.09 -15.14
CA LEU A 226 -7.42 -14.15 -14.75
C LEU A 226 -6.85 -15.58 -14.78
N GLY A 227 -7.67 -16.60 -14.49
CA GLY A 227 -7.27 -18.01 -14.58
C GLY A 227 -7.28 -18.58 -16.00
N GLY A 228 -7.85 -17.85 -16.96
CA GLY A 228 -8.13 -18.29 -18.31
C GLY A 228 -6.90 -18.43 -19.21
N ALA A 229 -7.11 -19.00 -20.41
CA ALA A 229 -6.05 -19.20 -21.40
C ALA A 229 -5.48 -17.88 -21.94
N GLN A 230 -6.33 -16.86 -22.10
CA GLN A 230 -5.92 -15.53 -22.58
C GLN A 230 -4.90 -14.87 -21.64
N MET A 231 -5.08 -14.96 -20.31
CA MET A 231 -4.12 -14.41 -19.35
C MET A 231 -2.78 -15.14 -19.42
N LYS A 232 -2.79 -16.47 -19.59
CA LYS A 232 -1.57 -17.25 -19.78
C LYS A 232 -0.85 -16.91 -21.07
N GLN A 233 -1.58 -16.56 -22.13
CA GLN A 233 -1.01 -16.12 -23.40
C GLN A 233 -0.40 -14.73 -23.26
N LEU A 234 -1.11 -13.80 -22.61
CA LEU A 234 -0.63 -12.44 -22.34
C LEU A 234 0.70 -12.43 -21.58
N VAL A 235 0.83 -13.27 -20.55
CA VAL A 235 2.04 -13.36 -19.71
C VAL A 235 3.22 -14.02 -20.43
N LYS A 236 3.00 -14.74 -21.53
CA LYS A 236 4.06 -15.43 -22.30
C LYS A 236 4.63 -14.62 -23.46
N GLN A 237 3.90 -13.59 -23.92
CA GLN A 237 4.32 -12.71 -25.02
C GLN A 237 5.40 -11.73 -24.54
#